data_AF-A0A317H809-F1
#
_entry.id   AF-A0A317H809-F1
#
_cell.length_a   1.000
_cell.length_b   1.000
_cell.length_c   1.000
_cell.angle_alpha   90.00
_cell.angle_beta   90.00
_cell.angle_gamma   90.00
#
_symmetry.space_group_name_H-M   'P 1'
#
loop_
_entity.id
_entity.type
_entity.pdbx_description
1 polymer ?
#
loop_
_entity_poly.entity_id
_entity_poly.type
_entity_poly.pdbx_seq_one_letter_code
_entity_poly.pdbx_strand_id
1 'polypeptide(L)'
;MTAQKRRAEAYEHYKQDVEASARACVEEGEGIWVGIQEGEGLYTDLVLFNSPQTGSTLALKTTEITPEKVREKIRRSDAAFRRTQ
;
A
#
# COMPACT_ATOMS: atom_id res chain seq x y z
N MET A 1 9.82 31.17 11.65
CA MET A 1 10.08 29.89 10.95
C MET A 1 10.49 30.18 9.51
N THR A 2 11.51 29.48 8.99
CA THR A 2 11.97 29.62 7.60
C THR A 2 11.02 28.92 6.63
N ALA A 3 10.98 29.35 5.36
CA ALA A 3 10.12 28.75 4.32
C ALA A 3 10.42 27.26 4.08
N GLN A 4 11.69 26.86 4.21
CA GLN A 4 12.12 25.45 4.11
C GLN A 4 11.48 24.57 5.18
N LYS A 5 11.41 25.05 6.44
CA LYS A 5 10.84 24.28 7.55
C LYS A 5 9.34 24.00 7.33
N ARG A 6 8.59 25.00 6.87
CA ARG A 6 7.15 24.84 6.57
C ARG A 6 6.88 23.85 5.43
N ARG A 7 7.76 23.80 4.43
CA ARG A 7 7.64 22.85 3.32
C ARG A 7 7.91 21.41 3.75
N ALA A 8 8.90 21.19 4.61
CA ALA A 8 9.19 19.88 5.17
C ALA A 8 8.02 19.37 6.03
N GLU A 9 7.49 20.22 6.92
CA GLU A 9 6.33 19.88 7.75
C GLU A 9 5.10 19.51 6.92
N ALA A 10 4.78 20.28 5.88
CA ALA A 10 3.66 19.97 4.98
C ALA A 10 3.83 18.63 4.23
N TYR A 11 5.07 18.28 3.88
CA TYR A 11 5.37 17.02 3.21
C TYR A 11 5.19 15.82 4.13
N GLU A 12 5.63 15.93 5.40
CA GLU A 12 5.43 14.87 6.39
C GLU A 12 3.94 14.64 6.69
N HIS A 13 3.14 15.70 6.81
CA HIS A 13 1.70 15.57 6.97
C HIS A 13 1.03 14.88 5.79
N TYR A 14 1.41 15.26 4.56
CA TYR A 14 0.92 14.58 3.35
C TYR A 14 1.25 13.07 3.36
N LYS A 15 2.47 12.69 3.76
CA LYS A 15 2.85 11.27 3.86
C LYS A 15 1.98 10.51 4.87
N GLN A 16 1.73 11.11 6.03
CA GLN A 16 0.88 10.50 7.06
C GLN A 16 -0.54 10.27 6.56
N ASP A 17 -1.12 11.24 5.84
CA ASP A 17 -2.47 11.10 5.28
C ASP A 17 -2.54 10.01 4.21
N VAL A 18 -1.52 9.94 3.34
CA VAL A 18 -1.39 8.88 2.33
C VAL A 18 -1.27 7.51 2.97
N GLU A 19 -0.44 7.37 4.00
CA GLU A 19 -0.26 6.11 4.72
C GLU A 19 -1.56 5.66 5.40
N ALA A 20 -2.25 6.56 6.10
CA ALA A 20 -3.52 6.27 6.75
C ALA A 20 -4.60 5.85 5.74
N SER A 21 -4.70 6.56 4.61
CA SER A 21 -5.66 6.23 3.55
C SER A 21 -5.34 4.88 2.89
N ALA A 22 -4.08 4.61 2.57
CA ALA A 22 -3.65 3.34 1.99
C ALA A 22 -3.89 2.18 2.96
N ARG A 23 -3.58 2.36 4.24
CA ARG A 23 -3.84 1.37 5.29
C ARG A 23 -5.31 1.03 5.40
N ALA A 24 -6.19 2.03 5.43
CA ALA A 24 -7.63 1.81 5.47
C ALA A 24 -8.11 0.98 4.26
N CYS A 25 -7.61 1.28 3.06
CA CYS A 25 -7.93 0.49 1.86
C CYS A 25 -7.46 -0.96 1.95
N VAL A 26 -6.27 -1.20 2.52
CA VAL A 26 -5.75 -2.55 2.73
C VAL A 26 -6.62 -3.34 3.71
N GLU A 27 -6.95 -2.75 4.85
CA GLU A 27 -7.75 -3.40 5.89
C GLU A 27 -9.19 -3.69 5.40
N GLU A 28 -9.84 -2.74 4.71
CA GLU A 28 -11.17 -2.95 4.12
C GLU A 28 -11.15 -3.96 2.96
N GLY A 29 -10.03 -4.03 2.24
CA GLY A 29 -9.76 -5.05 1.22
C GLY A 29 -9.40 -6.43 1.77
N GLU A 30 -9.45 -6.62 3.10
CA GLU A 30 -9.09 -7.85 3.83
C GLU A 30 -7.60 -8.23 3.72
N GLY A 31 -6.74 -7.28 3.40
CA GLY A 31 -5.29 -7.45 3.44
C GLY A 31 -4.71 -7.15 4.83
N ILE A 32 -3.49 -7.64 5.08
CA ILE A 32 -2.71 -7.28 6.27
C ILE A 32 -1.72 -6.18 5.88
N TRP A 33 -1.86 -5.00 6.47
CA TRP A 33 -0.96 -3.87 6.25
C TRP A 33 0.50 -4.21 6.57
N VAL A 34 1.42 -3.83 5.67
CA VAL A 34 2.87 -3.96 5.88
C VAL A 34 3.53 -2.58 5.91
N GLY A 35 3.27 -1.73 4.92
CA GLY A 35 3.87 -0.40 4.82
C GLY A 35 3.84 0.16 3.42
N ILE A 36 4.43 1.35 3.26
CA ILE A 36 4.71 1.95 1.95
C ILE A 36 6.20 1.83 1.67
N GLN A 37 6.54 1.26 0.51
CA GLN A 37 7.89 1.32 -0.03
C GLN A 37 7.97 2.52 -0.97
N GLU A 38 8.85 3.47 -0.63
CA GLU A 38 9.09 4.67 -1.44
C GLU A 38 9.70 4.28 -2.81
N GLY A 39 9.16 4.86 -3.88
CA GLY A 39 9.73 4.76 -5.21
C GLY A 39 10.92 5.70 -5.38
N GLU A 40 11.95 5.26 -6.10
CA GLU A 40 13.05 6.17 -6.47
C GLU A 40 12.67 7.04 -7.68
N GLY A 41 12.98 8.34 -7.63
CA GLY A 41 12.83 9.23 -8.79
C GLY A 41 11.39 9.45 -9.24
N LEU A 42 11.04 8.94 -10.44
CA LEU A 42 9.70 9.07 -11.04
C LEU A 42 8.80 7.86 -10.79
N TYR A 43 9.29 6.85 -10.06
CA TYR A 43 8.49 5.68 -9.74
C TYR A 43 7.48 6.00 -8.65
N THR A 44 6.27 5.46 -8.80
CA THR A 44 5.21 5.57 -7.79
C THR A 44 5.51 4.68 -6.60
N ASP A 45 5.26 5.18 -5.40
CA ASP A 45 5.33 4.41 -4.17
C ASP A 45 4.44 3.16 -4.21
N LEU A 46 4.86 2.11 -3.53
CA LEU A 46 4.16 0.84 -3.46
C LEU A 46 3.57 0.63 -2.07
N VAL A 47 2.26 0.39 -2.03
CA VAL A 47 1.56 -0.11 -0.85
C VAL A 47 1.80 -1.61 -0.76
N LEU A 48 2.47 -2.04 0.30
CA LEU A 48 2.76 -3.44 0.61
C LEU A 48 1.72 -3.99 1.59
N PHE A 49 1.21 -5.18 1.30
CA PHE A 49 0.28 -5.89 2.16
C PHE A 49 0.38 -7.39 1.95
N ASN A 50 0.01 -8.18 2.96
CA ASN A 50 0.02 -9.64 2.84
C ASN A 50 -1.38 -10.19 2.61
N SER A 51 -1.47 -11.28 1.84
CA SER A 51 -2.66 -12.14 1.87
C SER A 51 -2.74 -12.86 3.23
N PRO A 52 -3.86 -12.77 3.95
CA PRO A 52 -4.05 -13.52 5.20
C PRO A 52 -4.00 -15.04 4.98
N GLN A 53 -4.40 -15.52 3.80
CA GLN A 53 -4.51 -16.95 3.51
C GLN A 53 -3.15 -17.58 3.21
N THR A 54 -2.29 -16.88 2.47
CA THR A 54 -1.04 -17.46 1.95
C THR A 54 0.21 -16.86 2.57
N GLY A 55 0.09 -15.76 3.33
CA GLY A 55 1.23 -15.00 3.85
C GLY A 55 2.07 -14.32 2.77
N SER A 56 1.66 -14.39 1.50
CA SER A 56 2.39 -13.80 0.38
C SER A 56 2.30 -12.28 0.44
N THR A 57 3.45 -11.61 0.28
CA THR A 57 3.50 -10.16 0.13
C THR A 57 3.08 -9.73 -1.27
N LEU A 58 2.14 -8.80 -1.31
CA LEU A 58 1.54 -8.21 -2.48
C LEU A 58 1.81 -6.71 -2.49
N ALA A 59 1.80 -6.14 -3.69
CA ALA A 59 1.99 -4.72 -3.88
C ALA A 59 0.95 -4.15 -4.85
N LEU A 60 0.51 -2.93 -4.54
CA LEU A 60 -0.24 -2.04 -5.42
C LEU A 60 0.43 -0.66 -5.39
N LYS A 61 0.33 0.11 -6.46
CA LYS A 61 0.80 1.50 -6.43
C LYS A 61 -0.09 2.32 -5.50
N THR A 62 0.47 3.31 -4.82
CA THR A 62 -0.31 4.27 -4.01
C THR A 62 -1.39 4.99 -4.82
N THR A 63 -1.17 5.22 -6.11
CA THR A 63 -2.15 5.82 -7.02
C THR A 63 -3.29 4.88 -7.45
N GLU A 64 -3.16 3.58 -7.21
CA GLU A 64 -4.11 2.54 -7.65
C GLU A 64 -4.79 1.84 -6.46
N ILE A 65 -4.48 2.25 -5.22
CA ILE A 65 -4.96 1.58 -4.02
C ILE A 65 -6.46 1.87 -3.79
N THR A 66 -7.25 0.80 -3.77
CA THR A 66 -8.65 0.80 -3.33
C THR A 66 -8.95 -0.54 -2.63
N PRO A 67 -9.97 -0.63 -1.77
CA PRO A 67 -10.38 -1.90 -1.15
C PRO A 67 -10.64 -3.01 -2.16
N GLU A 68 -11.30 -2.69 -3.28
CA GLU A 68 -11.62 -3.65 -4.34
C GLU A 68 -10.37 -4.18 -5.03
N LYS A 69 -9.38 -3.32 -5.26
CA LYS A 69 -8.11 -3.70 -5.88
C LYS A 69 -7.26 -4.57 -4.96
N VAL A 70 -7.27 -4.29 -3.65
CA VAL A 70 -6.63 -5.14 -2.64
C VAL A 70 -7.26 -6.54 -2.66
N ARG A 71 -8.59 -6.61 -2.55
CA ARG A 71 -9.33 -7.87 -2.56
C ARG A 71 -9.12 -8.66 -3.84
N GLU A 72 -9.14 -7.97 -4.99
CA GLU A 72 -8.84 -8.57 -6.29
C GLU A 72 -7.42 -9.16 -6.33
N LYS A 73 -6.43 -8.43 -5.83
CA LYS A 73 -5.02 -8.87 -5.80
C LYS A 73 -4.83 -10.09 -4.90
N ILE A 74 -5.41 -10.09 -3.71
CA ILE A 74 -5.39 -11.22 -2.76
C ILE A 74 -6.02 -12.45 -3.41
N ARG A 75 -7.24 -12.32 -3.93
CA ARG A 75 -7.96 -13.43 -4.59
C ARG A 75 -7.14 -14.06 -5.71
N ARG A 76 -6.47 -13.24 -6.54
CA ARG A 76 -5.60 -13.72 -7.63
C ARG A 76 -4.37 -14.44 -7.08
N SER A 77 -3.73 -13.90 -6.05
CA SER A 77 -2.58 -14.51 -5.39
C SER A 77 -2.93 -15.88 -4.79
N ASP A 78 -4.01 -15.95 -4.03
CA ASP A 78 -4.41 -17.19 -3.34
C ASP A 78 -4.82 -18.28 -4.34
N ALA A 79 -5.47 -17.89 -5.44
CA ALA A 79 -5.79 -18.81 -6.52
C ALA A 79 -4.53 -19.34 -7.23
N ALA A 80 -3.48 -18.51 -7.38
CA ALA A 80 -2.21 -18.94 -7.96
C ALA A 80 -1.44 -19.88 -7.02
N PHE A 81 -1.35 -19.53 -5.73
CA PHE A 81 -0.66 -20.33 -4.71
C PHE A 81 -1.25 -21.74 -4.58
N ARG A 82 -2.58 -21.88 -4.68
CA ARG A 82 -3.27 -23.19 -4.67
C ARG A 82 -2.94 -24.08 -5.87
N ARG A 83 -2.53 -23.52 -7.01
CA ARG A 83 -2.20 -24.31 -8.22
C ARG A 83 -0.77 -24.83 -8.23
N THR A 84 0.08 -24.30 -7.35
CA THR A 84 1.50 -24.65 -7.24
C THR A 84 1.78 -25.65 -6.11
N GLN A 85 0.73 -26.10 -5.42
CA GLN A 85 0.75 -27.16 -4.40
C GLN A 85 0.28 -28.46 -5.05
#